data_AF-A0A914LXP9-F1
#
_entry.id   AF-A0A914LXP9-F1
#
_cell.length_a   1.000
_cell.length_b   1.000
_cell.length_c   1.000
_cell.angle_alpha   90.00
_cell.angle_beta   90.00
_cell.angle_gamma   90.00
#
_symmetry.space_group_name_H-M   'P 1'
#
loop_
_entity.id
_entity.type
_entity.pdbx_description
1 polymer ?
#
loop_
_entity_poly.entity_id
_entity_poly.type
_entity_poly.pdbx_seq_one_letter_code
_entity_poly.pdbx_strand_id
1 'polypeptide(L)'
;MEVYLFIIFLHLLQLCIINSTQHHQWEKALKICNSAKEEFLWATLAGLALAEKSFTIAEICYGQLKEAEKLVPLAELRSQPNPQLRSFQIALFGGRLREAESALLKSGHFFRAIMLNLSVFRFERALELALNSSERQNNGNKEHLDTVIGYRQRYLDLLGHSETNSKFLKYLSQVEVDWPHIFEKIREDNAKDQRQWAATTGGTLGIPN
;
A
#
# COMPACT_ATOMS: atom_id res chain seq x y z
N MET A 1 -21.20 18.01 -35.12
CA MET A 1 -19.96 17.49 -35.75
C MET A 1 -18.72 17.78 -34.92
N GLU A 2 -18.54 18.99 -34.37
CA GLU A 2 -17.34 19.34 -33.59
C GLU A 2 -17.12 18.47 -32.34
N VAL A 3 -18.17 18.13 -31.60
CA VAL A 3 -18.06 17.24 -30.42
C VAL A 3 -17.58 15.84 -30.80
N TYR A 4 -18.03 15.30 -31.93
CA TYR A 4 -17.57 14.00 -32.42
C TYR A 4 -16.12 14.03 -32.90
N LEU A 5 -15.72 15.10 -33.59
CA LEU A 5 -14.32 15.30 -34.00
C LEU A 5 -13.41 15.41 -32.78
N PHE A 6 -13.84 16.13 -31.75
CA PHE A 6 -13.11 16.28 -30.49
C PHE A 6 -12.95 14.93 -29.78
N ILE A 7 -14.02 14.13 -29.66
CA ILE A 7 -13.97 12.79 -29.05
C ILE A 7 -13.05 11.85 -29.84
N ILE A 8 -13.11 11.86 -31.17
CA ILE A 8 -12.24 11.04 -32.01
C ILE A 8 -10.78 11.44 -31.82
N PHE A 9 -10.48 12.74 -31.81
CA PHE A 9 -9.14 13.26 -31.61
C PHE A 9 -8.60 12.92 -30.20
N LEU A 10 -9.45 13.00 -29.18
CA LEU A 10 -9.14 12.60 -27.81
C LEU A 10 -8.73 11.13 -27.71
N HIS A 11 -9.53 10.26 -28.34
CA HIS A 11 -9.28 8.81 -28.35
C HIS A 11 -7.99 8.47 -29.12
N LEU A 12 -7.70 9.17 -30.22
CA LEU A 12 -6.46 8.99 -30.98
C LEU A 12 -5.22 9.41 -30.16
N LEU A 13 -5.31 10.50 -29.40
CA LEU A 13 -4.22 10.92 -28.51
C LEU A 13 -3.94 9.89 -27.42
N GLN A 14 -5.00 9.34 -26.81
CA GLN A 14 -4.87 8.28 -25.81
C GLN A 14 -4.21 7.03 -26.38
N LEU A 15 -4.62 6.59 -27.58
CA LEU A 15 -3.99 5.46 -28.28
C LEU A 15 -2.51 5.71 -28.60
N CYS A 16 -2.16 6.93 -29.03
CA CYS A 16 -0.78 7.31 -29.31
C CYS A 16 0.11 7.25 -28.07
N ILE A 17 -0.41 7.67 -26.90
CA ILE A 17 0.30 7.55 -25.63
C ILE A 17 0.50 6.08 -25.28
N ILE A 18 -0.55 5.26 -25.33
CA ILE A 18 -0.48 3.82 -25.04
C ILE A 18 0.57 3.14 -25.93
N ASN A 19 0.51 3.38 -27.24
CA ASN A 19 1.48 2.82 -28.19
C ASN A 19 2.92 3.29 -27.90
N SER A 20 3.11 4.56 -27.54
CA SER A 20 4.43 5.08 -27.17
C SER A 20 4.96 4.43 -25.89
N THR A 21 4.10 4.15 -24.89
CA THR A 21 4.50 3.45 -23.66
C THR A 21 4.87 1.99 -23.91
N GLN A 22 4.15 1.29 -24.79
CA GLN A 22 4.46 -0.09 -25.19
C GLN A 22 5.83 -0.22 -25.87
N HIS A 23 6.27 0.82 -26.57
CA HIS A 23 7.60 0.90 -27.18
C HIS A 23 8.66 1.56 -26.28
N HIS A 24 8.37 1.76 -24.99
CA HIS A 24 9.24 2.46 -24.02
C HIS A 24 9.68 3.87 -24.43
N GLN A 25 8.90 4.55 -25.30
CA GLN A 25 9.18 5.90 -25.79
C GLN A 25 8.60 6.97 -24.83
N TRP A 26 9.07 6.97 -23.57
CA TRP A 26 8.54 7.83 -22.51
C TRP A 26 8.66 9.33 -22.82
N GLU A 27 9.78 9.77 -23.42
CA GLU A 27 9.96 11.17 -23.81
C GLU A 27 8.93 11.64 -24.85
N LYS A 28 8.57 10.75 -25.79
CA LYS A 28 7.55 11.03 -26.80
C LYS A 28 6.19 11.18 -26.15
N ALA A 29 5.85 10.28 -25.22
CA ALA A 29 4.60 10.34 -24.46
C ALA A 29 4.51 11.65 -23.65
N LEU A 30 5.59 12.04 -22.96
CA LEU A 30 5.66 13.32 -22.22
C LEU A 30 5.45 14.53 -23.14
N LYS A 31 6.08 14.55 -24.33
CA LYS A 31 5.90 15.63 -25.31
C LYS A 31 4.45 15.74 -25.78
N ILE A 32 3.76 14.61 -25.98
CA ILE A 32 2.35 14.58 -26.36
C ILE A 32 1.49 15.18 -25.24
N CYS A 33 1.67 14.74 -23.99
CA CYS A 33 0.93 15.28 -22.84
C CYS A 33 1.16 16.78 -22.66
N ASN A 34 2.41 17.24 -22.77
CA ASN A 34 2.77 18.64 -22.64
C ASN A 34 2.19 19.52 -23.78
N SER A 35 2.10 18.97 -24.99
CA SER A 35 1.53 19.70 -26.14
C SER A 35 0.01 19.82 -26.04
N ALA A 36 -0.66 18.76 -25.60
CA ALA A 36 -2.11 18.74 -25.47
C ALA A 36 -2.62 19.58 -24.27
N LYS A 37 -1.83 19.68 -23.20
CA LYS A 37 -2.17 20.43 -21.96
C LYS A 37 -3.45 19.94 -21.27
N GLU A 38 -3.80 18.67 -21.46
CA GLU A 38 -4.98 18.06 -20.87
C GLU A 38 -4.61 17.18 -19.66
N GLU A 39 -5.29 17.38 -18.53
CA GLU A 39 -4.99 16.68 -17.26
C GLU A 39 -5.20 15.16 -17.37
N PHE A 40 -6.25 14.71 -18.06
CA PHE A 40 -6.55 13.28 -18.17
C PHE A 40 -5.46 12.49 -18.95
N LEU A 41 -4.72 13.15 -19.86
CA LEU A 41 -3.59 12.52 -20.56
C LEU A 41 -2.41 12.30 -19.60
N TRP A 42 -2.14 13.28 -18.73
CA TRP A 42 -1.15 13.13 -17.65
C TRP A 42 -1.55 12.03 -16.66
N ALA A 43 -2.83 11.95 -16.28
CA ALA A 43 -3.35 10.88 -15.43
C ALA A 43 -3.20 9.49 -16.09
N THR A 44 -3.49 9.40 -17.39
CA THR A 44 -3.32 8.15 -18.16
C THR A 44 -1.85 7.73 -18.22
N LEU A 45 -0.95 8.67 -18.54
CA LEU A 45 0.50 8.40 -18.59
C LEU A 45 1.05 8.02 -17.21
N ALA A 46 0.58 8.66 -16.12
CA ALA A 46 0.95 8.29 -14.76
C ALA A 46 0.57 6.85 -14.43
N GLY A 47 -0.67 6.43 -14.77
CA GLY A 47 -1.14 5.07 -14.58
C GLY A 47 -0.31 4.03 -15.35
N LEU A 48 -0.01 4.31 -16.62
CA LEU A 48 0.84 3.46 -17.46
C LEU A 48 2.28 3.38 -16.93
N ALA A 49 2.85 4.50 -16.48
CA ALA A 49 4.17 4.54 -15.88
C ALA A 49 4.24 3.70 -14.60
N LEU A 50 3.20 3.71 -13.76
CA LEU A 50 3.13 2.85 -12.57
C LEU A 50 3.03 1.37 -12.90
N ALA A 51 2.24 1.01 -13.92
CA ALA A 51 2.10 -0.38 -14.37
C ALA A 51 3.46 -0.95 -14.83
N GLU A 52 4.24 -0.15 -15.57
CA GLU A 52 5.59 -0.48 -16.04
C GLU A 52 6.69 -0.22 -14.99
N LYS A 53 6.34 0.19 -13.77
CA LYS A 53 7.28 0.52 -12.67
C LYS A 53 8.29 1.62 -13.03
N SER A 54 7.92 2.52 -13.94
CA SER A 54 8.68 3.71 -14.33
C SER A 54 8.38 4.88 -13.38
N PHE A 55 8.93 4.83 -12.17
CA PHE A 55 8.62 5.80 -11.10
C PHE A 55 9.00 7.23 -11.44
N THR A 56 10.13 7.46 -12.13
CA THR A 56 10.56 8.81 -12.54
C THR A 56 9.53 9.48 -13.45
N ILE A 57 8.93 8.72 -14.38
CA ILE A 57 7.90 9.25 -15.28
C ILE A 57 6.61 9.51 -14.50
N ALA A 58 6.24 8.60 -13.58
CA ALA A 58 5.09 8.80 -12.71
C ALA A 58 5.25 10.07 -11.85
N GLU A 59 6.43 10.33 -11.26
CA GLU A 59 6.73 11.55 -10.49
C GLU A 59 6.52 12.81 -11.33
N ILE A 60 7.02 12.84 -12.57
CA ILE A 60 6.81 13.98 -13.48
C ILE A 60 5.31 14.19 -13.72
N CYS A 61 4.57 13.12 -14.00
CA CYS A 61 3.13 13.21 -14.29
C CYS A 61 2.33 13.67 -13.07
N TYR A 62 2.60 13.14 -11.88
CA TYR A 62 1.93 13.59 -10.65
C TYR A 62 2.31 15.02 -10.27
N GLY A 63 3.53 15.46 -10.59
CA GLY A 63 3.93 16.86 -10.47
C GLY A 63 3.09 17.78 -11.36
N GLN A 64 2.80 17.37 -12.60
CA GLN A 64 1.90 18.12 -13.50
C GLN A 64 0.45 18.12 -13.01
N LEU A 65 -0.01 17.03 -12.41
CA LEU A 65 -1.34 16.91 -11.80
C LEU A 65 -1.48 17.63 -10.45
N LYS A 66 -0.38 18.19 -9.91
CA LYS A 66 -0.32 18.86 -8.59
C LYS A 66 -0.67 17.95 -7.41
N GLU A 67 -0.46 16.64 -7.57
CA GLU A 67 -0.69 15.61 -6.54
C GLU A 67 0.60 15.41 -5.72
N ALA A 68 1.01 16.46 -5.00
CA ALA A 68 2.29 16.51 -4.31
C ALA A 68 2.44 15.41 -3.24
N GLU A 69 1.34 14.99 -2.62
CA GLU A 69 1.30 13.93 -1.62
C GLU A 69 1.71 12.55 -2.17
N LYS A 70 1.62 12.35 -3.49
CA LYS A 70 2.05 11.12 -4.17
C LYS A 70 3.54 11.11 -4.50
N LEU A 71 4.22 12.26 -4.46
CA LEU A 71 5.63 12.37 -4.84
C LEU A 71 6.56 11.77 -3.78
N VAL A 72 6.28 11.99 -2.50
CA VAL A 72 7.12 11.46 -1.41
C VAL A 72 7.15 9.91 -1.43
N PRO A 73 6.02 9.19 -1.51
CA PRO A 73 6.05 7.74 -1.63
C PRO A 73 6.76 7.23 -2.89
N LEU A 74 6.68 7.96 -4.01
CA LEU A 74 7.38 7.58 -5.25
C LEU A 74 8.89 7.72 -5.13
N ALA A 75 9.36 8.79 -4.46
CA ALA A 75 10.77 8.97 -4.19
C ALA A 75 11.30 7.84 -3.29
N GLU A 76 10.55 7.49 -2.23
CA GLU A 76 10.87 6.36 -1.35
C GLU A 76 10.95 5.03 -2.13
N LEU A 77 9.99 4.77 -3.03
CA LEU A 77 9.94 3.59 -3.88
C LEU A 77 11.15 3.45 -4.81
N ARG A 78 11.67 4.58 -5.29
CA ARG A 78 12.85 4.63 -6.15
C ARG A 78 14.13 4.36 -5.37
N SER A 79 14.22 4.84 -4.13
CA SER A 79 15.39 4.68 -3.27
C SER A 79 15.38 3.40 -2.43
N GLN A 80 14.32 2.60 -2.44
CA GLN A 80 14.18 1.42 -1.57
C GLN A 80 15.13 0.28 -1.99
N PRO A 81 16.17 -0.06 -1.19
CA PRO A 81 17.08 -1.16 -1.51
C PRO A 81 16.47 -2.55 -1.27
N ASN A 82 15.53 -2.67 -0.33
CA ASN A 82 14.96 -3.97 0.05
C ASN A 82 13.87 -4.41 -0.96
N PRO A 83 14.06 -5.51 -1.70
CA PRO A 83 13.13 -5.90 -2.75
C PRO A 83 11.76 -6.36 -2.23
N GLN A 84 11.69 -6.97 -1.03
CA GLN A 84 10.43 -7.38 -0.40
C GLN A 84 9.64 -6.15 0.06
N LEU A 85 10.30 -5.20 0.72
CA LEU A 85 9.67 -3.94 1.12
C LEU A 85 9.22 -3.13 -0.09
N ARG A 86 10.07 -3.07 -1.12
CA ARG A 86 9.75 -2.39 -2.38
C ARG A 86 8.53 -3.02 -3.04
N SER A 87 8.44 -4.36 -3.08
CA SER A 87 7.27 -5.07 -3.62
C SER A 87 5.99 -4.71 -2.86
N PHE A 88 6.05 -4.71 -1.52
CA PHE A 88 4.93 -4.25 -0.68
C PHE A 88 4.54 -2.80 -0.97
N GLN A 89 5.50 -1.88 -0.98
CA GLN A 89 5.25 -0.46 -1.20
C GLN A 89 4.64 -0.20 -2.60
N ILE A 90 5.10 -0.90 -3.64
CA ILE A 90 4.55 -0.78 -5.01
C ILE A 90 3.09 -1.25 -5.05
N ALA A 91 2.78 -2.36 -4.38
CA ALA A 91 1.42 -2.86 -4.30
C ALA A 91 0.50 -1.92 -3.52
N LEU A 92 1.00 -1.37 -2.40
CA LEU A 92 0.27 -0.42 -1.58
C LEU A 92 -0.02 0.88 -2.34
N PHE A 93 1.00 1.45 -2.98
CA PHE A 93 0.86 2.68 -3.78
C PHE A 93 -0.13 2.50 -4.93
N GLY A 94 -0.12 1.33 -5.58
CA GLY A 94 -1.07 0.99 -6.64
C GLY A 94 -2.46 0.55 -6.16
N GLY A 95 -2.76 0.63 -4.86
CA GLY A 95 -4.05 0.22 -4.29
C GLY A 95 -4.33 -1.29 -4.30
N ARG A 96 -3.33 -2.13 -4.63
CA ARG A 96 -3.46 -3.59 -4.70
C ARG A 96 -3.28 -4.21 -3.32
N LEU A 97 -4.28 -3.98 -2.47
CA LEU A 97 -4.25 -4.33 -1.04
C LEU A 97 -3.99 -5.83 -0.76
N ARG A 98 -4.51 -6.73 -1.60
CA ARG A 98 -4.28 -8.18 -1.47
C ARG A 98 -2.83 -8.56 -1.78
N GLU A 99 -2.23 -7.93 -2.78
CA GLU A 99 -0.82 -8.15 -3.12
C GLU A 99 0.11 -7.58 -2.05
N ALA A 100 -0.20 -6.39 -1.54
CA ALA A 100 0.55 -5.76 -0.45
C ALA A 100 0.53 -6.63 0.81
N GLU A 101 -0.64 -7.13 1.20
CA GLU A 101 -0.78 -8.08 2.31
C GLU A 101 0.02 -9.37 2.06
N SER A 102 -0.11 -9.96 0.87
CA SER A 102 0.64 -11.18 0.53
C SER A 102 2.15 -10.99 0.59
N ALA A 103 2.65 -9.83 0.15
CA ALA A 103 4.07 -9.48 0.25
C ALA A 103 4.55 -9.47 1.70
N LEU A 104 3.82 -8.78 2.60
CA LEU A 104 4.14 -8.73 4.04
C LEU A 104 4.13 -10.12 4.70
N LEU A 105 3.12 -10.93 4.40
CA LEU A 105 3.00 -12.27 4.98
C LEU A 105 4.13 -13.19 4.51
N LYS A 106 4.52 -13.12 3.23
CA LYS A 106 5.65 -13.90 2.69
C LYS A 106 6.99 -13.52 3.31
N SER A 107 7.16 -12.24 3.66
CA SER A 107 8.35 -11.75 4.36
C SER A 107 8.31 -11.94 5.88
N GLY A 108 7.24 -12.53 6.44
CA GLY A 108 7.12 -12.80 7.87
C GLY A 108 6.66 -11.59 8.71
N HIS A 109 6.12 -10.57 8.08
CA HIS A 109 5.75 -9.30 8.71
C HIS A 109 4.26 -9.26 9.07
N PHE A 110 3.85 -10.16 9.97
CA PHE A 110 2.45 -10.42 10.30
C PHE A 110 1.76 -9.23 10.97
N PHE A 111 2.41 -8.62 11.96
CA PHE A 111 1.85 -7.46 12.66
C PHE A 111 1.58 -6.30 11.70
N ARG A 112 2.52 -5.99 10.79
CA ARG A 112 2.31 -4.98 9.75
C ARG A 112 1.16 -5.31 8.80
N ALA A 113 0.95 -6.60 8.49
CA ALA A 113 -0.20 -7.03 7.68
C ALA A 113 -1.54 -6.87 8.41
N ILE A 114 -1.57 -7.07 9.73
CA ILE A 114 -2.73 -6.79 10.58
C ILE A 114 -3.02 -5.29 10.58
N MET A 115 -2.01 -4.47 10.86
CA MET A 115 -2.14 -3.00 10.88
C MET A 115 -2.56 -2.43 9.52
N LEU A 116 -2.04 -2.97 8.42
CA LEU A 116 -2.50 -2.61 7.08
C LEU A 116 -4.02 -2.82 6.95
N ASN A 117 -4.53 -3.99 7.33
CA ASN A 117 -5.96 -4.30 7.23
C ASN A 117 -6.81 -3.42 8.15
N LEU A 118 -6.33 -3.11 9.36
CA LEU A 118 -6.99 -2.17 10.27
C LEU A 118 -7.07 -0.76 9.67
N SER A 119 -6.00 -0.27 9.06
CA SER A 119 -5.94 1.07 8.47
C SER A 119 -6.93 1.29 7.31
N VAL A 120 -7.31 0.20 6.62
CA VAL A 120 -8.28 0.22 5.52
C VAL A 120 -9.63 -0.39 5.92
N PHE A 121 -9.91 -0.48 7.22
CA PHE A 121 -11.18 -0.96 7.81
C PHE A 121 -11.57 -2.41 7.43
N ARG A 122 -10.62 -3.25 7.02
CA ARG A 122 -10.83 -4.69 6.76
C ARG A 122 -10.72 -5.49 8.06
N PHE A 123 -11.60 -5.19 9.02
CA PHE A 123 -11.56 -5.74 10.37
C PHE A 123 -11.63 -7.28 10.42
N GLU A 124 -12.51 -7.91 9.64
CA GLU A 124 -12.62 -9.38 9.62
C GLU A 124 -11.30 -10.04 9.18
N ARG A 125 -10.66 -9.45 8.17
CA ARG A 125 -9.37 -9.95 7.69
C ARG A 125 -8.27 -9.74 8.72
N ALA A 126 -8.24 -8.60 9.40
CA ALA A 126 -7.31 -8.35 10.50
C ALA A 126 -7.50 -9.36 11.64
N LEU A 127 -8.74 -9.70 11.98
CA LEU A 127 -9.08 -10.70 12.99
C LEU A 127 -8.61 -12.10 12.60
N GLU A 128 -8.86 -12.53 11.36
CA GLU A 128 -8.34 -13.80 10.84
C GLU A 128 -6.82 -13.87 10.91
N LEU A 129 -6.12 -12.81 10.52
CA LEU A 129 -4.66 -12.75 10.56
C LEU A 129 -4.13 -12.85 12.00
N ALA A 130 -4.74 -12.16 12.95
CA ALA A 130 -4.36 -12.21 14.37
C ALA A 130 -4.59 -13.60 15.00
N LEU A 131 -5.67 -14.29 14.61
CA LEU A 131 -5.92 -15.67 15.06
C LEU A 131 -4.90 -16.64 14.46
N ASN A 132 -4.63 -16.54 13.16
CA ASN A 132 -3.71 -17.45 12.46
C ASN A 132 -2.23 -17.23 12.82
N SER A 133 -1.82 -15.99 13.17
CA SER A 133 -0.45 -15.72 13.62
C SER A 133 -0.16 -16.36 14.96
N SER A 134 -1.16 -16.42 15.86
CA SER A 134 -1.03 -17.04 17.17
C SER A 134 -0.72 -18.54 17.11
N GLU A 135 -1.29 -19.25 16.13
CA GLU A 135 -1.00 -20.67 15.89
C GLU A 135 0.44 -20.89 15.41
N ARG A 136 1.01 -19.93 14.67
CA ARG A 136 2.30 -20.06 13.99
C ARG A 136 3.49 -19.72 14.86
N GLN A 137 3.32 -18.82 15.83
CA GLN A 137 4.41 -18.40 16.74
C GLN A 137 4.55 -19.31 17.97
N ASN A 138 3.74 -20.37 18.08
CA ASN A 138 3.81 -21.39 19.14
C ASN A 138 3.89 -20.79 20.56
N ASN A 139 3.29 -19.61 20.71
CA ASN A 139 3.16 -18.85 21.93
C ASN A 139 1.66 -18.86 22.19
N GLY A 140 1.18 -19.59 23.21
CA GLY A 140 -0.26 -19.75 23.48
C GLY A 140 -1.03 -18.44 23.70
N ASN A 141 -0.34 -17.30 23.72
CA ASN A 141 -0.93 -15.97 23.73
C ASN A 141 -1.30 -15.53 22.31
N LYS A 142 -2.56 -15.12 22.13
CA LYS A 142 -3.08 -14.52 20.90
C LYS A 142 -2.49 -13.12 20.69
N GLU A 143 -1.23 -13.07 20.28
CA GLU A 143 -0.44 -11.85 20.03
C GLU A 143 -1.23 -10.97 19.04
N HIS A 144 -1.65 -9.78 19.49
CA HIS A 144 -2.43 -8.75 18.75
C HIS A 144 -3.94 -8.94 18.62
N LEU A 145 -4.56 -9.95 19.25
CA LEU A 145 -6.03 -10.02 19.28
C LEU A 145 -6.65 -8.81 20.00
N ASP A 146 -6.06 -8.42 21.13
CA ASP A 146 -6.36 -7.20 21.90
C ASP A 146 -6.35 -5.94 21.02
N THR A 147 -5.34 -5.83 20.16
CA THR A 147 -5.18 -4.71 19.24
C THR A 147 -6.33 -4.67 18.24
N VAL A 148 -6.65 -5.79 17.58
CA VAL A 148 -7.74 -5.85 16.60
C VAL A 148 -9.10 -5.54 17.24
N ILE A 149 -9.38 -6.12 18.41
CA ILE A 149 -10.62 -5.88 19.15
C ILE A 149 -10.71 -4.43 19.61
N GLY A 150 -9.63 -3.87 20.17
CA GLY A 150 -9.59 -2.48 20.60
C GLY A 150 -9.82 -1.50 19.45
N TYR A 151 -9.15 -1.67 18.32
CA TYR A 151 -9.38 -0.81 17.14
C TYR A 151 -10.81 -0.93 16.61
N ARG A 152 -11.41 -2.11 16.66
CA ARG A 152 -12.80 -2.32 16.26
C ARG A 152 -13.78 -1.62 17.22
N GLN A 153 -13.58 -1.78 18.53
CA GLN A 153 -14.39 -1.09 19.55
C GLN A 153 -14.32 0.42 19.35
N ARG A 154 -13.11 0.98 19.27
CA ARG A 154 -12.91 2.42 19.06
C ARG A 154 -13.57 2.92 17.78
N TYR A 155 -13.50 2.15 16.69
CA TYR A 155 -14.17 2.50 15.44
C TYR A 155 -15.70 2.57 15.60
N LEU A 156 -16.30 1.60 16.30
CA LEU A 156 -17.73 1.57 16.55
C LEU A 156 -18.19 2.66 17.53
N ASP A 157 -17.40 2.92 18.58
CA ASP A 157 -17.66 3.98 19.55
C ASP A 157 -17.66 5.36 18.88
N LEU A 158 -16.73 5.61 17.95
CA LEU A 158 -16.69 6.84 17.15
C LEU A 158 -17.94 7.02 16.28
N LEU A 159 -18.58 5.92 15.87
CA LEU A 159 -19.82 5.95 15.11
C LEU A 159 -21.07 5.90 16.00
N GLY A 160 -20.92 5.74 17.33
CA GLY A 160 -22.03 5.56 18.26
C GLY A 160 -22.80 4.25 18.08
N HIS A 161 -22.14 3.20 17.60
CA HIS A 161 -22.75 1.89 17.33
C HIS A 161 -22.20 0.82 18.29
N SER A 162 -23.01 -0.18 18.61
CA SER A 162 -22.56 -1.38 19.32
C SER A 162 -22.07 -2.46 18.35
N GLU A 163 -21.22 -3.37 18.83
CA GLU A 163 -20.78 -4.51 18.01
C GLU A 163 -21.96 -5.47 17.73
N THR A 164 -22.12 -5.83 16.46
CA THR A 164 -23.16 -6.75 15.99
C THR A 164 -22.58 -8.01 15.37
N ASN A 165 -21.29 -7.99 15.00
CA ASN A 165 -20.64 -9.12 14.36
C ASN A 165 -20.36 -10.24 15.38
N SER A 166 -20.95 -11.41 15.14
CA SER A 166 -20.84 -12.58 16.03
C SER A 166 -19.40 -13.05 16.25
N LYS A 167 -18.52 -12.92 15.24
CA LYS A 167 -17.10 -13.26 15.37
C LYS A 167 -16.42 -12.37 16.40
N PHE A 168 -16.70 -11.07 16.39
CA PHE A 168 -16.11 -10.11 17.32
C PHE A 168 -16.69 -10.22 18.72
N LEU A 169 -18.02 -10.39 18.84
CA LEU A 169 -18.68 -10.62 20.13
C LEU A 169 -18.09 -11.81 20.90
N LYS A 170 -17.73 -12.90 20.19
CA LYS A 170 -17.09 -14.07 20.79
C LYS A 170 -15.77 -13.74 21.50
N TYR A 171 -14.98 -12.82 20.95
CA TYR A 171 -13.65 -12.48 21.46
C TYR A 171 -13.66 -11.27 22.39
N LEU A 172 -14.72 -10.43 22.34
CA LEU A 172 -14.90 -9.28 23.22
C LEU A 172 -14.85 -9.66 24.71
N SER A 173 -15.41 -10.82 25.07
CA SER A 173 -15.43 -11.33 26.45
C SER A 173 -14.13 -12.04 26.87
N GLN A 174 -13.26 -12.35 25.91
CA GLN A 174 -12.02 -13.10 26.16
C GLN A 174 -10.79 -12.19 26.30
N VAL A 175 -10.94 -10.90 25.99
CA VAL A 175 -9.81 -10.00 25.83
C VAL A 175 -10.12 -8.68 26.51
N GLU A 176 -9.23 -8.29 27.42
CA GLU A 176 -9.23 -6.97 28.03
C GLU A 176 -8.49 -5.99 27.12
N VAL A 177 -9.13 -4.86 26.82
CA VAL A 177 -8.57 -3.81 25.95
C VAL A 177 -7.89 -2.75 26.82
N ASP A 178 -6.58 -2.87 26.98
CA ASP A 178 -5.72 -1.89 27.65
C ASP A 178 -4.93 -1.08 26.59
N TRP A 179 -5.37 0.14 26.31
CA TRP A 179 -4.76 1.02 25.30
C TRP A 179 -3.29 1.36 25.57
N PRO A 180 -2.88 1.79 26.78
CA PRO A 180 -1.48 1.90 27.14
C PRO A 180 -0.63 0.67 26.77
N HIS A 181 -1.08 -0.53 27.14
CA HIS A 181 -0.36 -1.76 26.81
C HIS A 181 -0.34 -2.02 25.29
N ILE A 182 -1.46 -1.82 24.60
CA ILE A 182 -1.55 -1.96 23.15
C ILE A 182 -0.56 -1.01 22.45
N PHE A 183 -0.47 0.26 22.87
CA PHE A 183 0.47 1.21 22.26
C PHE A 183 1.93 0.82 22.47
N GLU A 184 2.27 0.31 23.66
CA GLU A 184 3.62 -0.20 23.91
C GLU A 184 3.94 -1.38 23.00
N LYS A 185 3.01 -2.34 22.86
CA LYS A 185 3.16 -3.49 21.96
C LYS A 185 3.35 -3.06 20.51
N ILE A 186 2.51 -2.13 20.01
CA ILE A 186 2.63 -1.55 18.66
C ILE A 186 4.02 -0.92 18.47
N ARG A 187 4.54 -0.21 19.47
CA ARG A 187 5.86 0.42 19.42
C ARG A 187 6.98 -0.63 19.33
N GLU A 188 6.92 -1.67 20.16
CA GLU A 188 7.88 -2.76 20.15
C GLU A 188 7.87 -3.49 18.81
N ASP A 189 6.69 -3.81 18.27
CA ASP A 189 6.59 -4.52 17.00
C ASP A 189 7.05 -3.66 15.85
N ASN A 190 6.71 -2.37 15.80
CA ASN A 190 7.25 -1.46 14.79
C ASN A 190 8.79 -1.37 14.86
N ALA A 191 9.39 -1.45 16.05
CA ALA A 191 10.84 -1.47 16.19
C ALA A 191 11.45 -2.81 15.72
N LYS A 192 10.81 -3.94 16.01
CA LYS A 192 11.22 -5.26 15.49
C LYS A 192 11.12 -5.30 13.97
N ASP A 193 10.02 -4.79 13.44
CA ASP A 193 9.73 -4.62 12.01
C ASP A 193 10.87 -3.85 11.36
N GLN A 194 11.15 -2.61 11.80
CA GLN A 194 12.24 -1.81 11.25
C GLN A 194 13.62 -2.52 11.26
N ARG A 195 13.93 -3.28 12.33
CA ARG A 195 15.17 -4.06 12.42
C ARG A 195 15.22 -5.22 11.42
N GLN A 196 14.11 -5.93 11.21
CA GLN A 196 14.04 -7.03 10.25
C GLN A 196 14.26 -6.54 8.81
N TRP A 197 13.74 -5.36 8.47
CA TRP A 197 13.96 -4.74 7.16
C TRP A 197 15.39 -4.29 6.94
N ALA A 198 16.02 -3.75 7.99
CA ALA A 198 17.44 -3.40 7.96
C ALA A 198 18.33 -4.65 7.78
N ALA A 199 18.04 -5.74 8.50
CA ALA A 199 18.78 -6.99 8.40
C ALA A 199 18.72 -7.62 7.00
N THR A 200 17.54 -7.58 6.35
CA THR A 200 17.35 -8.09 4.98
C THR A 200 18.00 -7.20 3.91
N THR A 201 18.33 -5.95 4.24
CA THR A 201 19.05 -5.02 3.35
C THR A 201 20.57 -5.21 3.45
N GLY A 202 21.10 -5.55 4.62
CA GLY A 202 22.54 -5.69 4.89
C GLY A 202 23.19 -6.98 4.38
N GLY A 203 22.40 -7.99 4.00
CA GLY A 203 22.91 -9.29 3.51
C GLY A 203 23.45 -9.29 2.07
N THR A 204 23.29 -8.19 1.32
CA THR A 204 23.60 -8.14 -0.13
C THR A 204 24.76 -7.23 -0.49
N LEU A 205 25.46 -6.65 0.49
CA LEU A 205 26.75 -5.99 0.25
C LEU A 205 27.87 -7.00 0.48
N GLY A 206 28.02 -7.92 -0.48
CA GLY A 206 29.33 -8.49 -0.75
C GLY A 206 30.23 -7.34 -1.16
N ILE A 207 31.01 -6.84 -0.21
CA ILE A 207 32.08 -5.88 -0.47
C ILE A 207 33.13 -6.66 -1.27
N PRO A 208 33.37 -6.37 -2.56
CA PRO A 208 34.55 -6.93 -3.20
C PRO A 208 35.79 -6.28 -2.56
N ASN A 209 36.74 -7.13 -2.16
CA ASN A 209 38.11 -6.72 -1.87
C ASN A 209 38.71 -5.95 -3.05
#